data_AF-A0A1F5X304-F1
#
_entry.id   AF-A0A1F5X304-F1
#
_cell.length_a   1.000
_cell.length_b   1.000
_cell.length_c   1.000
_cell.angle_alpha   90.00
_cell.angle_beta   90.00
_cell.angle_gamma   90.00
#
_symmetry.space_group_name_H-M   'P 1'
#
loop_
_entity.id
_entity.type
_entity.pdbx_description
1 polymer ?
#
loop_
_entity_poly.entity_id
_entity_poly.type
_entity_poly.pdbx_seq_one_letter_code
_entity_poly.pdbx_strand_id
1 'polypeptide(L)'
;MSDKIVETSKSVVTISSILIILLVLMAVGRLGKEAGEGNNFFKGVIFFPIVIIVLGATFYLSASTIYLNMVSETGGPVHWHADFRIFKCGQELFLEEPTGLSNRIGKSDLHEHGDGRIHIEGVVVKRGDFSLHKFFEAINGNLTAKELSFPGKNTFEKMVAGEPCPGDLGESEVGPTQIQVFLYKTEGDTIRQSKLENFEGYVPSPYSQIPPGDCIIFEYGPEIKNRTENICNFTEIGIKEGKYKYLPAGRQVKNNYGN
;
A
#
# COMPACT_ATOMS: atom_id res chain seq x y z
N MET A 1 0.69 -15.30 -2.05
CA MET A 1 -0.22 -16.11 -2.91
C MET A 1 -0.97 -15.21 -3.88
N SER A 2 -1.58 -14.12 -3.40
CA SER A 2 -2.16 -13.06 -4.24
C SER A 2 -1.19 -12.59 -5.33
N ASP A 3 0.04 -12.23 -4.94
CA ASP A 3 1.08 -11.73 -5.86
C ASP A 3 1.35 -12.68 -7.03
N LYS A 4 1.44 -13.98 -6.75
CA LYS A 4 1.69 -15.01 -7.77
C LYS A 4 0.51 -15.13 -8.75
N ILE A 5 -0.73 -15.03 -8.26
CA ILE A 5 -1.93 -15.06 -9.11
C ILE A 5 -1.99 -13.79 -9.97
N VAL A 6 -1.68 -12.62 -9.40
CA VAL A 6 -1.61 -11.35 -10.12
C VAL A 6 -0.53 -11.38 -11.20
N GLU A 7 0.68 -11.85 -10.88
CA GLU A 7 1.78 -11.99 -11.83
C GLU A 7 1.42 -12.96 -12.96
N THR A 8 0.87 -14.13 -12.63
CA THR A 8 0.42 -15.10 -13.64
C THR A 8 -0.70 -14.50 -14.50
N SER A 9 -1.62 -13.74 -13.93
CA SER A 9 -2.68 -13.04 -14.68
C SER A 9 -2.10 -12.04 -15.69
N LYS A 10 -1.09 -11.26 -15.28
CA LYS A 10 -0.36 -10.35 -16.19
C LYS A 10 0.31 -11.11 -17.32
N SER A 11 1.00 -12.22 -17.02
CA SER A 11 1.61 -13.08 -18.03
C SER A 11 0.59 -13.67 -18.99
N VAL A 12 -0.54 -14.18 -18.50
CA VAL A 12 -1.63 -14.72 -19.34
C VAL A 12 -2.16 -13.66 -20.30
N VAL A 13 -2.44 -12.45 -19.81
CA VAL A 13 -2.91 -11.35 -20.66
C VAL A 13 -1.86 -10.96 -21.70
N THR A 14 -0.59 -10.87 -21.30
CA THR A 14 0.51 -10.45 -22.18
C THR A 14 0.75 -11.47 -23.30
N ILE A 15 0.86 -12.76 -22.95
CA ILE A 15 1.05 -13.85 -23.91
C ILE A 15 -0.16 -13.95 -24.85
N SER A 16 -1.38 -13.89 -24.30
CA SER A 16 -2.61 -13.90 -25.11
C SER A 16 -2.65 -12.74 -26.10
N SER A 17 -2.26 -11.54 -25.67
CA SER A 17 -2.22 -10.35 -26.52
C SER A 17 -1.20 -10.50 -27.66
N ILE A 18 0.01 -10.98 -27.35
CA ILE A 18 1.06 -11.23 -28.35
C ILE A 18 0.59 -12.26 -29.39
N LEU A 19 0.03 -13.39 -28.93
CA LEU A 19 -0.46 -14.44 -29.83
C LEU A 19 -1.60 -13.95 -30.72
N ILE A 20 -2.55 -13.19 -30.17
CA ILE A 20 -3.64 -12.59 -30.95
C ILE A 20 -3.08 -11.61 -31.98
N ILE A 21 -2.14 -10.74 -31.62
CA ILE A 21 -1.51 -9.80 -32.56
C ILE A 21 -0.84 -10.56 -33.70
N LEU A 22 -0.09 -11.62 -33.41
CA LEU A 22 0.54 -12.45 -34.44
C LEU A 22 -0.49 -13.09 -35.37
N LEU A 23 -1.59 -13.63 -34.82
CA LEU A 23 -2.69 -14.23 -35.60
C LEU A 23 -3.38 -13.18 -36.49
N VAL A 24 -3.60 -11.98 -35.98
CA VAL A 24 -4.18 -10.86 -36.74
C VAL A 24 -3.23 -10.38 -37.85
N LEU A 25 -1.93 -10.25 -37.56
CA LEU A 25 -0.93 -9.88 -38.57
C LEU A 25 -0.83 -10.94 -39.69
N MET A 26 -0.91 -12.23 -39.35
CA MET A 26 -0.97 -13.30 -40.34
C MET A 26 -2.26 -13.22 -41.19
N ALA A 27 -3.39 -12.87 -40.57
CA ALA A 27 -4.65 -12.68 -41.29
C ALA A 27 -4.54 -11.54 -42.31
N VAL A 28 -4.08 -10.36 -41.86
CA VAL A 28 -3.91 -9.16 -42.69
C VAL A 28 -2.88 -9.37 -43.80
N GLY A 29 -1.72 -9.96 -43.46
CA GLY A 29 -0.65 -10.23 -44.42
C GLY A 29 -1.05 -11.18 -45.55
N ARG A 30 -2.02 -12.08 -45.32
CA ARG A 30 -2.56 -12.96 -46.36
C ARG A 30 -3.69 -12.32 -47.16
N LEU A 31 -4.55 -11.51 -46.52
CA LEU A 31 -5.60 -10.74 -47.21
C LEU A 31 -5.03 -9.82 -48.29
N GLY A 32 -3.79 -9.31 -48.11
CA GLY A 32 -3.10 -8.51 -49.12
C GLY A 32 -2.51 -9.29 -50.30
N LYS A 33 -2.46 -10.63 -50.25
CA LYS A 33 -1.84 -11.48 -51.30
C LYS A 33 -2.84 -12.32 -52.09
N GLU A 34 -3.97 -12.68 -51.50
CA GLU A 34 -4.99 -13.54 -52.12
C GLU A 34 -6.36 -12.85 -52.01
N ALA A 35 -6.59 -11.83 -52.84
CA ALA A 35 -7.90 -11.16 -52.95
C ALA A 35 -8.93 -11.98 -53.77
N GLY A 36 -8.61 -13.21 -54.16
CA GLY A 36 -9.47 -14.08 -54.96
C GLY A 36 -9.75 -15.39 -54.23
N GLU A 37 -11.02 -15.64 -53.96
CA GLU A 37 -11.63 -16.89 -53.47
C GLU A 37 -11.30 -17.29 -52.02
N GLY A 38 -12.29 -17.02 -51.15
CA GLY A 38 -12.22 -17.21 -49.71
C GLY A 38 -11.99 -18.67 -49.30
N ASN A 39 -10.74 -18.98 -48.91
CA ASN A 39 -10.42 -20.24 -48.26
C ASN A 39 -11.01 -20.26 -46.83
N ASN A 40 -12.22 -20.80 -46.70
CA ASN A 40 -12.92 -20.94 -45.42
C ASN A 40 -12.11 -21.73 -44.37
N PHE A 41 -11.23 -22.63 -44.81
CA PHE A 41 -10.32 -23.36 -43.92
C PHE A 41 -9.31 -22.41 -43.27
N PHE A 42 -8.69 -21.51 -44.04
CA PHE A 42 -7.74 -20.52 -43.48
C PHE A 42 -8.41 -19.55 -42.50
N LYS A 43 -9.63 -19.09 -42.82
CA LYS A 43 -10.43 -18.25 -41.91
C LYS A 43 -10.69 -18.99 -40.58
N GLY A 44 -11.03 -20.28 -40.64
CA GLY A 44 -11.20 -21.12 -39.45
C GLY A 44 -9.89 -21.29 -38.66
N VAL A 45 -8.77 -21.55 -39.33
CA VAL A 45 -7.45 -21.75 -38.72
C VAL A 45 -6.96 -20.50 -37.98
N ILE A 46 -7.36 -19.29 -38.38
CA ILE A 46 -7.06 -18.06 -37.63
C ILE A 46 -8.11 -17.79 -36.56
N PHE A 47 -9.38 -17.90 -36.91
CA PHE A 47 -10.49 -17.51 -36.03
C PHE A 47 -10.56 -18.39 -34.77
N PHE A 48 -10.50 -19.71 -34.90
CA PHE A 48 -10.68 -20.61 -33.77
C PHE A 48 -9.57 -20.48 -32.71
N PRO A 49 -8.27 -20.37 -33.06
CA PRO A 49 -7.23 -20.10 -32.07
C PRO A 49 -7.43 -18.77 -31.34
N ILE A 50 -7.84 -17.69 -32.04
CA ILE A 50 -8.16 -16.41 -31.38
C ILE A 50 -9.28 -16.62 -30.36
N VAL A 51 -10.36 -17.28 -30.74
CA VAL A 51 -11.48 -17.60 -29.83
C VAL A 51 -11.00 -18.41 -28.62
N ILE A 52 -10.19 -19.45 -28.84
CA ILE A 52 -9.67 -20.29 -27.76
C ILE A 52 -8.78 -19.47 -26.80
N ILE A 53 -7.89 -18.63 -27.33
CA ILE A 53 -7.01 -17.78 -26.52
C ILE A 53 -7.83 -16.79 -25.69
N VAL A 54 -8.80 -16.10 -26.31
CA VAL A 54 -9.66 -15.14 -25.61
C VAL A 54 -10.47 -15.85 -24.52
N LEU A 55 -11.16 -16.94 -24.86
CA LEU A 55 -11.95 -17.69 -23.87
C LEU A 55 -11.09 -18.25 -22.74
N GLY A 56 -9.90 -18.77 -23.05
CA GLY A 56 -8.96 -19.28 -22.07
C GLY A 56 -8.47 -18.20 -21.10
N ALA A 57 -8.06 -17.04 -21.64
CA ALA A 57 -7.65 -15.89 -20.83
C ALA A 57 -8.80 -15.36 -19.98
N THR A 58 -9.99 -15.18 -20.56
CA THR A 58 -11.19 -14.73 -19.83
C THR A 58 -11.56 -15.70 -18.71
N PHE A 59 -11.55 -17.01 -18.99
CA PHE A 59 -11.85 -18.03 -17.98
C PHE A 59 -10.83 -18.01 -16.85
N TYR A 60 -9.53 -17.96 -17.17
CA TYR A 60 -8.48 -17.91 -16.17
C TYR A 60 -8.60 -16.68 -15.27
N LEU A 61 -8.81 -15.49 -15.85
CA LEU A 61 -8.97 -14.25 -15.09
C LEU A 61 -10.23 -14.31 -14.20
N SER A 62 -11.35 -14.75 -14.75
CA SER A 62 -12.62 -14.86 -14.00
C SER A 62 -12.49 -15.85 -12.84
N ALA A 63 -11.93 -17.03 -13.08
CA ALA A 63 -11.70 -18.04 -12.06
C ALA A 63 -10.74 -17.55 -10.98
N SER A 64 -9.66 -16.85 -11.37
CA SER A 64 -8.69 -16.27 -10.44
C SER A 64 -9.32 -15.18 -9.57
N THR A 65 -10.15 -14.30 -10.13
CA THR A 65 -10.88 -13.27 -9.38
C THR A 65 -11.86 -13.88 -8.38
N ILE A 66 -12.67 -14.86 -8.81
CA ILE A 66 -13.60 -15.56 -7.92
C ILE A 66 -12.82 -16.24 -6.80
N TYR A 67 -11.74 -16.94 -7.15
CA TYR A 67 -10.89 -17.63 -6.17
C TYR A 67 -10.33 -16.66 -5.14
N LEU A 68 -9.72 -15.54 -5.56
CA LEU A 68 -9.16 -14.53 -4.66
C LEU A 68 -10.21 -13.95 -3.71
N ASN A 69 -11.42 -13.67 -4.21
CA ASN A 69 -12.52 -13.15 -3.36
C ASN A 69 -13.04 -14.20 -2.37
N MET A 70 -13.03 -15.49 -2.72
CA MET A 70 -13.47 -16.56 -1.83
C MET A 70 -12.50 -16.82 -0.68
N VAL A 71 -11.20 -16.68 -0.94
CA VAL A 71 -10.15 -16.94 0.07
C VAL A 71 -9.73 -15.69 0.83
N SER A 72 -10.27 -14.52 0.49
CA SER A 72 -9.89 -13.27 1.14
C SER A 72 -10.57 -13.07 2.48
N GLU A 73 -9.84 -12.48 3.44
CA GLU A 73 -10.39 -12.11 4.75
C GLU A 73 -11.44 -10.99 4.66
N THR A 74 -11.53 -10.33 3.50
CA THR A 74 -12.44 -9.20 3.24
C THR A 74 -13.64 -9.59 2.36
N GLY A 75 -13.62 -10.78 1.75
CA GLY A 75 -14.66 -11.25 0.83
C GLY A 75 -14.72 -10.51 -0.51
N GLY A 76 -13.77 -9.60 -0.79
CA GLY A 76 -13.76 -8.79 -2.00
C GLY A 76 -12.68 -7.71 -2.01
N PRO A 77 -12.65 -6.84 -3.04
CA PRO A 77 -11.72 -5.73 -3.10
C PRO A 77 -12.08 -4.64 -2.08
N VAL A 78 -11.07 -3.97 -1.56
CA VAL A 78 -11.20 -2.88 -0.60
C VAL A 78 -10.50 -1.62 -1.10
N HIS A 79 -10.79 -0.52 -0.42
CA HIS A 79 -10.11 0.76 -0.56
C HIS A 79 -10.05 1.37 0.84
N TRP A 80 -8.96 1.17 1.55
CA TRP A 80 -8.75 1.67 2.90
C TRP A 80 -7.66 2.72 2.93
N HIS A 81 -7.78 3.65 3.87
CA HIS A 81 -6.87 4.76 4.07
C HIS A 81 -6.41 4.84 5.53
N ALA A 82 -5.13 5.16 5.72
CA ALA A 82 -4.61 5.66 6.99
C ALA A 82 -3.63 6.81 6.74
N ASP A 83 -3.80 7.93 7.43
CA ASP A 83 -2.89 9.06 7.34
C ASP A 83 -1.64 8.73 8.16
N PHE A 84 -0.48 9.21 7.73
CA PHE A 84 0.75 9.06 8.49
C PHE A 84 1.63 10.31 8.43
N ARG A 85 2.48 10.46 9.45
CA ARG A 85 3.53 11.48 9.50
C ARG A 85 4.80 10.89 10.10
N ILE A 86 5.97 11.33 9.62
CA ILE A 86 7.26 10.81 10.06
C ILE A 86 8.10 11.95 10.59
N PHE A 87 8.69 11.77 11.77
CA PHE A 87 9.52 12.77 12.43
C PHE A 87 10.88 12.19 12.78
N LYS A 88 11.94 12.96 12.48
CA LYS A 88 13.33 12.69 12.87
C LYS A 88 13.81 13.85 13.73
N CYS A 89 14.05 13.56 15.01
CA CYS A 89 14.54 14.53 15.98
C CYS A 89 13.66 15.80 16.08
N GLY A 90 12.33 15.62 15.94
CA GLY A 90 11.36 16.72 15.97
C GLY A 90 11.09 17.38 14.61
N GLN A 91 11.92 17.14 13.60
CA GLN A 91 11.68 17.62 12.24
C GLN A 91 10.83 16.61 11.45
N GLU A 92 9.78 17.10 10.78
CA GLU A 92 8.98 16.27 9.89
C GLU A 92 9.74 15.94 8.60
N LEU A 93 9.65 14.67 8.21
CA LEU A 93 10.16 14.14 6.96
C LEU A 93 9.00 13.73 6.06
N PHE A 94 9.22 13.87 4.76
CA PHE A 94 8.27 13.52 3.72
C PHE A 94 8.88 12.46 2.81
N LEU A 95 8.03 11.59 2.27
CA LEU A 95 8.42 10.70 1.17
C LEU A 95 8.85 11.52 -0.05
N GLU A 96 9.53 10.85 -1.00
CA GLU A 96 9.67 11.40 -2.34
C GLU A 96 8.29 11.73 -2.95
N GLU A 97 8.26 12.66 -3.90
CA GLU A 97 7.02 12.97 -4.61
C GLU A 97 6.84 11.93 -5.71
N PRO A 98 5.67 11.27 -5.84
CA PRO A 98 5.44 10.37 -6.96
C PRO A 98 5.50 11.12 -8.30
N THR A 99 6.15 10.52 -9.30
CA THR A 99 6.24 11.11 -10.65
C THR A 99 5.87 10.10 -11.74
N GLY A 100 5.63 10.61 -12.95
CA GLY A 100 5.34 9.79 -14.13
C GLY A 100 3.94 9.18 -14.16
N LEU A 101 3.74 8.19 -15.03
CA LEU A 101 2.42 7.63 -15.35
C LEU A 101 1.77 6.86 -14.20
N SER A 102 2.57 6.28 -13.29
CA SER A 102 2.03 5.51 -12.17
C SER A 102 1.52 6.39 -11.03
N ASN A 103 2.03 7.62 -10.91
CA ASN A 103 1.70 8.61 -9.88
C ASN A 103 1.53 8.03 -8.46
N ARG A 104 2.40 7.09 -8.07
CA ARG A 104 2.38 6.46 -6.73
C ARG A 104 3.77 6.00 -6.32
N ILE A 105 3.98 5.85 -5.02
CA ILE A 105 5.13 5.16 -4.44
C ILE A 105 4.63 3.89 -3.77
N GLY A 106 5.18 2.74 -4.15
CA GLY A 106 4.77 1.45 -3.63
C GLY A 106 4.15 0.52 -4.67
N LYS A 107 3.49 -0.52 -4.16
CA LYS A 107 2.83 -1.57 -4.96
C LYS A 107 1.41 -1.16 -5.34
N SER A 108 0.80 -1.85 -6.30
CA SER A 108 -0.56 -1.51 -6.74
C SER A 108 -1.64 -1.61 -5.67
N ASP A 109 -1.41 -2.46 -4.68
CA ASP A 109 -2.33 -2.78 -3.59
C ASP A 109 -1.94 -2.12 -2.26
N LEU A 110 -0.74 -1.55 -2.18
CA LEU A 110 -0.20 -0.88 -0.99
C LEU A 110 0.76 0.25 -1.41
N HIS A 111 0.30 1.49 -1.34
CA HIS A 111 1.02 2.66 -1.88
C HIS A 111 0.62 3.99 -1.22
N GLU A 112 1.25 5.06 -1.70
CA GLU A 112 1.06 6.47 -1.29
C GLU A 112 1.10 7.38 -2.55
N HIS A 113 0.42 8.53 -2.49
CA HIS A 113 0.18 9.44 -3.63
C HIS A 113 0.73 10.88 -3.47
N GLY A 114 1.67 11.13 -2.56
CA GLY A 114 2.15 12.46 -2.17
C GLY A 114 1.20 13.21 -1.23
N ASP A 115 0.27 12.52 -0.58
CA ASP A 115 -0.77 13.06 0.30
C ASP A 115 -0.59 12.67 1.77
N GLY A 116 0.47 11.93 2.11
CA GLY A 116 0.74 11.46 3.47
C GLY A 116 -0.24 10.38 3.93
N ARG A 117 -0.71 9.55 2.99
CA ARG A 117 -1.72 8.51 3.23
C ARG A 117 -1.30 7.15 2.72
N ILE A 118 -1.45 6.14 3.57
CA ILE A 118 -1.34 4.74 3.19
C ILE A 118 -2.65 4.33 2.50
N HIS A 119 -2.54 3.92 1.23
CA HIS A 119 -3.63 3.33 0.45
C HIS A 119 -3.51 1.81 0.45
N ILE A 120 -4.57 1.13 0.88
CA ILE A 120 -4.73 -0.32 0.75
C ILE A 120 -5.86 -0.57 -0.25
N GLU A 121 -5.52 -1.11 -1.42
CA GLU A 121 -6.44 -1.24 -2.54
C GLU A 121 -6.44 -2.65 -3.14
N GLY A 122 -7.62 -3.16 -3.47
CA GLY A 122 -7.75 -4.50 -4.06
C GLY A 122 -8.04 -5.59 -3.02
N VAL A 123 -7.71 -6.83 -3.32
CA VAL A 123 -8.20 -7.99 -2.56
C VAL A 123 -7.25 -8.36 -1.42
N VAL A 124 -7.68 -8.14 -0.18
CA VAL A 124 -6.90 -8.46 1.02
C VAL A 124 -7.04 -9.93 1.36
N VAL A 125 -6.12 -10.76 0.82
CA VAL A 125 -6.11 -12.20 1.10
C VAL A 125 -5.74 -12.48 2.56
N LYS A 126 -4.71 -11.80 3.07
CA LYS A 126 -4.31 -11.84 4.48
C LYS A 126 -4.08 -10.43 4.99
N ARG A 127 -4.66 -10.06 6.13
CA ARG A 127 -4.46 -8.70 6.71
C ARG A 127 -3.00 -8.40 7.02
N GLY A 128 -2.24 -9.39 7.48
CA GLY A 128 -0.81 -9.22 7.81
C GLY A 128 0.08 -8.80 6.63
N ASP A 129 -0.35 -9.03 5.39
CA ASP A 129 0.37 -8.59 4.19
C ASP A 129 0.27 -7.05 3.98
N PHE A 130 -0.56 -6.37 4.78
CA PHE A 130 -0.78 -4.92 4.76
C PHE A 130 -0.36 -4.24 6.08
N SER A 131 0.57 -4.85 6.82
CA SER A 131 1.10 -4.24 8.03
C SER A 131 1.97 -3.01 7.74
N LEU A 132 2.29 -2.20 8.75
CA LEU A 132 3.20 -1.06 8.58
C LEU A 132 4.58 -1.50 8.06
N HIS A 133 5.11 -2.62 8.55
CA HIS A 133 6.35 -3.19 7.99
C HIS A 133 6.22 -3.45 6.48
N LYS A 134 5.09 -4.04 6.05
CA LYS A 134 4.83 -4.31 4.63
C LYS A 134 4.63 -3.06 3.80
N PHE A 135 4.05 -2.00 4.38
CA PHE A 135 3.97 -0.71 3.71
C PHE A 135 5.37 -0.13 3.44
N PHE A 136 6.25 -0.10 4.44
CA PHE A 136 7.62 0.37 4.24
C PHE A 136 8.39 -0.50 3.24
N GLU A 137 8.24 -1.84 3.30
CA GLU A 137 8.83 -2.74 2.29
C GLU A 137 8.30 -2.43 0.87
N ALA A 138 7.00 -2.14 0.72
CA ALA A 138 6.39 -1.82 -0.57
C ALA A 138 6.97 -0.54 -1.19
N ILE A 139 7.29 0.47 -0.39
CA ILE A 139 7.89 1.73 -0.83
C ILE A 139 9.43 1.69 -0.90
N ASN A 140 10.05 0.51 -0.97
CA ASN A 140 11.50 0.30 -0.98
C ASN A 140 12.23 0.79 0.29
N GLY A 141 11.53 0.80 1.42
CA GLY A 141 12.02 1.12 2.74
C GLY A 141 12.08 -0.09 3.67
N ASN A 142 12.22 0.17 4.96
CA ASN A 142 12.17 -0.83 6.02
C ASN A 142 11.61 -0.21 7.30
N LEU A 143 10.84 -0.97 8.06
CA LEU A 143 10.37 -0.58 9.40
C LEU A 143 10.57 -1.75 10.35
N THR A 144 11.44 -1.56 11.33
CA THR A 144 11.68 -2.46 12.45
C THR A 144 11.93 -1.65 13.72
N ALA A 145 11.98 -2.30 14.88
CA ALA A 145 12.42 -1.69 16.14
C ALA A 145 13.83 -1.08 16.07
N LYS A 146 14.66 -1.50 15.10
CA LYS A 146 16.06 -1.06 14.94
C LYS A 146 16.26 -0.07 13.80
N GLU A 147 15.39 -0.07 12.81
CA GLU A 147 15.60 0.71 11.58
C GLU A 147 14.27 1.22 11.03
N LEU A 148 14.24 2.49 10.67
CA LEU A 148 13.24 3.11 9.82
C LEU A 148 13.95 3.69 8.60
N SER A 149 13.57 3.25 7.40
CA SER A 149 14.11 3.77 6.15
C SER A 149 13.05 3.87 5.06
N PHE A 150 13.19 4.84 4.17
CA PHE A 150 12.26 5.11 3.07
C PHE A 150 12.87 6.10 2.06
N PRO A 151 12.36 6.16 0.82
CA PRO A 151 12.73 7.20 -0.12
C PRO A 151 12.15 8.54 0.33
N GLY A 152 12.99 9.44 0.84
CA GLY A 152 12.58 10.78 1.26
C GLY A 152 12.66 11.78 0.11
N LYS A 153 12.07 12.97 0.33
CA LYS A 153 11.95 14.04 -0.69
C LYS A 153 13.21 14.35 -1.50
N ASN A 154 14.37 14.39 -0.84
CA ASN A 154 15.65 14.77 -1.46
C ASN A 154 16.71 13.67 -1.43
N THR A 155 16.57 12.72 -0.51
CA THR A 155 17.54 11.66 -0.26
C THR A 155 16.82 10.44 0.29
N PHE A 156 17.44 9.27 0.15
CA PHE A 156 17.00 8.11 0.90
C PHE A 156 17.24 8.36 2.39
N GLU A 157 16.18 8.28 3.19
CA GLU A 157 16.25 8.46 4.64
C GLU A 157 16.49 7.10 5.29
N LYS A 158 17.45 7.07 6.22
CA LYS A 158 17.75 5.90 7.03
C LYS A 158 18.02 6.36 8.46
N MET A 159 17.30 5.75 9.39
CA MET A 159 17.38 6.03 10.83
C MET A 159 17.59 4.71 11.55
N VAL A 160 18.70 4.58 12.27
CA VAL A 160 19.06 3.38 13.03
C VAL A 160 18.97 3.69 14.51
N ALA A 161 18.14 2.93 15.24
CA ALA A 161 17.98 3.12 16.68
C ALA A 161 19.33 3.03 17.40
N GLY A 162 19.57 3.96 18.32
CA GLY A 162 20.82 4.11 19.04
C GLY A 162 21.80 5.11 18.41
N GLU A 163 21.63 5.46 17.13
CA GLU A 163 22.41 6.56 16.53
C GLU A 163 21.93 7.90 17.10
N PRO A 164 22.84 8.82 17.43
CA PRO A 164 22.47 10.10 18.01
C PRO A 164 21.70 10.97 17.02
N CYS A 165 20.83 11.83 17.55
CA CYS A 165 20.31 12.93 16.76
C CYS A 165 21.45 13.90 16.41
N PRO A 166 21.54 14.38 15.15
CA PRO A 166 22.44 15.48 14.83
C PRO A 166 22.02 16.67 15.68
N GLY A 167 22.94 17.19 16.50
CA GLY A 167 22.71 18.42 17.24
C GLY A 167 22.57 19.58 16.26
N ASP A 168 21.65 20.51 16.55
CA ASP A 168 21.61 21.76 15.80
C ASP A 168 22.87 22.57 16.10
N LEU A 169 23.45 23.19 15.06
CA LEU A 169 24.47 24.26 15.10
C LEU A 169 25.34 24.31 16.37
N GLY A 170 26.14 23.26 16.60
CA GLY A 170 27.17 23.26 17.64
C GLY A 170 26.78 22.64 18.99
N GLU A 171 25.58 22.06 19.12
CA GLU A 171 25.23 21.25 20.29
C GLU A 171 25.73 19.81 20.19
N SER A 172 26.07 19.23 21.34
CA SER A 172 26.50 17.83 21.46
C SER A 172 25.36 16.88 21.10
N GLU A 173 25.71 15.74 20.50
CA GLU A 173 24.82 14.62 20.20
C GLU A 173 23.81 14.35 21.33
N VAL A 174 22.51 14.42 21.01
CA VAL A 174 21.45 14.22 22.00
C VAL A 174 21.08 12.74 22.07
N GLY A 175 21.78 11.98 22.93
CA GLY A 175 21.43 10.64 23.41
C GLY A 175 21.17 9.54 22.34
N PRO A 176 21.07 8.26 22.75
CA PRO A 176 20.68 7.20 21.82
C PRO A 176 19.20 7.35 21.44
N THR A 177 18.92 7.38 20.13
CA THR A 177 17.56 7.50 19.61
C THR A 177 16.80 6.18 19.61
N GLN A 178 15.48 6.26 19.54
CA GLN A 178 14.57 5.12 19.40
C GLN A 178 13.47 5.44 18.39
N ILE A 179 12.93 4.39 17.77
CA ILE A 179 11.76 4.47 16.90
C ILE A 179 10.52 4.21 17.75
N GLN A 180 9.58 5.14 17.73
CA GLN A 180 8.33 5.09 18.48
C GLN A 180 7.18 5.38 17.53
N VAL A 181 6.10 4.62 17.63
CA VAL A 181 4.92 4.80 16.77
C VAL A 181 3.71 5.03 17.64
N PHE A 182 2.96 6.09 17.32
CA PHE A 182 1.73 6.46 17.99
C PHE A 182 0.56 6.35 17.02
N LEU A 183 -0.58 5.94 17.55
CA LEU A 183 -1.81 5.71 16.81
C LEU A 183 -2.93 6.56 17.40
N TYR A 184 -3.59 7.33 16.55
CA TYR A 184 -4.90 7.90 16.81
C TYR A 184 -5.94 7.02 16.13
N LYS A 185 -6.75 6.32 16.95
CA LYS A 185 -7.78 5.40 16.48
C LYS A 185 -9.16 5.97 16.78
N THR A 186 -10.06 5.84 15.81
CA THR A 186 -11.46 6.25 15.97
C THR A 186 -12.29 5.10 16.52
N GLU A 187 -12.98 5.34 17.64
CA GLU A 187 -13.90 4.42 18.30
C GLU A 187 -15.23 5.15 18.54
N GLY A 188 -16.21 4.93 17.65
CA GLY A 188 -17.48 5.66 17.67
C GLY A 188 -17.27 7.15 17.40
N ASP A 189 -17.71 8.00 18.34
CA ASP A 189 -17.53 9.45 18.31
C ASP A 189 -16.23 9.92 19.01
N THR A 190 -15.35 8.98 19.40
CA THR A 190 -14.12 9.28 20.12
C THR A 190 -12.88 8.96 19.31
N ILE A 191 -11.84 9.79 19.47
CA ILE A 191 -10.49 9.49 18.97
C ILE A 191 -9.59 9.26 20.17
N ARG A 192 -8.95 8.10 20.22
CA ARG A 192 -8.02 7.70 21.28
C ARG A 192 -6.60 7.64 20.76
N GLN A 193 -5.68 8.22 21.52
CA GLN A 193 -4.26 8.07 21.27
C GLN A 193 -3.69 6.87 22.03
N SER A 194 -2.79 6.12 21.40
CA SER A 194 -2.01 5.07 22.03
C SER A 194 -0.61 4.98 21.45
N LYS A 195 0.35 4.48 22.23
CA LYS A 195 1.66 4.04 21.73
C LYS A 195 1.57 2.59 21.27
N LEU A 196 2.10 2.27 20.10
CA LEU A 196 2.14 0.91 19.57
C LEU A 196 3.43 0.21 20.04
N GLU A 197 3.29 -0.87 20.81
CA GLU A 197 4.41 -1.70 21.25
C GLU A 197 4.96 -2.61 20.13
N ASN A 198 4.05 -3.18 19.32
CA ASN A 198 4.37 -3.98 18.14
C ASN A 198 3.87 -3.27 16.88
N PHE A 199 4.53 -2.17 16.52
CA PHE A 199 4.12 -1.34 15.39
C PHE A 199 4.38 -2.00 14.03
N GLU A 200 5.41 -2.86 13.92
CA GLU A 200 5.78 -3.53 12.66
C GLU A 200 4.61 -4.36 12.09
N GLY A 201 3.93 -5.08 12.99
CA GLY A 201 2.77 -5.92 12.67
C GLY A 201 1.43 -5.19 12.68
N TYR A 202 1.39 -3.88 12.93
CA TYR A 202 0.13 -3.14 12.95
C TYR A 202 -0.48 -3.07 11.55
N VAL A 203 -1.76 -3.40 11.42
CA VAL A 203 -2.52 -3.31 10.16
C VAL A 203 -3.51 -2.14 10.29
N PRO A 204 -3.50 -1.18 9.35
CA PRO A 204 -4.45 -0.07 9.35
C PRO A 204 -5.93 -0.48 9.42
N SER A 205 -6.73 0.35 10.07
CA SER A 205 -8.18 0.15 10.18
C SER A 205 -8.87 0.14 8.81
N PRO A 206 -9.90 -0.70 8.61
CA PRO A 206 -10.47 -0.97 7.28
C PRO A 206 -11.49 0.10 6.85
N TYR A 207 -11.07 1.36 6.76
CA TYR A 207 -11.95 2.49 6.44
C TYR A 207 -11.44 3.29 5.25
N SER A 208 -12.35 3.72 4.37
CA SER A 208 -12.05 4.48 3.15
C SER A 208 -12.06 6.00 3.35
N GLN A 209 -12.24 6.47 4.58
CA GLN A 209 -12.35 7.88 4.94
C GLN A 209 -11.53 8.11 6.20
N ILE A 210 -10.95 9.31 6.34
CA ILE A 210 -10.15 9.66 7.50
C ILE A 210 -10.68 10.94 8.13
N PRO A 211 -11.05 10.90 9.42
CA PRO A 211 -11.43 9.69 10.18
C PRO A 211 -12.67 8.99 9.55
N PRO A 212 -12.97 7.71 9.86
CA PRO A 212 -12.46 6.91 10.98
C PRO A 212 -11.19 6.09 10.70
N GLY A 213 -10.61 6.18 9.50
CA GLY A 213 -9.29 5.64 9.21
C GLY A 213 -8.23 6.21 10.17
N ASP A 214 -7.14 5.47 10.32
CA ASP A 214 -6.16 5.75 11.37
C ASP A 214 -5.33 7.00 11.04
N CYS A 215 -4.79 7.63 12.09
CA CYS A 215 -3.66 8.53 11.98
C CYS A 215 -2.45 7.94 12.74
N ILE A 216 -1.35 7.78 12.04
CA ILE A 216 -0.15 7.07 12.53
C ILE A 216 1.03 8.04 12.54
N ILE A 217 1.68 8.19 13.69
CA ILE A 217 2.83 9.08 13.86
C ILE A 217 4.06 8.24 14.15
N PHE A 218 5.07 8.33 13.28
CA PHE A 218 6.38 7.76 13.49
C PHE A 218 7.32 8.83 14.05
N GLU A 219 7.93 8.57 15.21
CA GLU A 219 8.94 9.44 15.80
C GLU A 219 10.25 8.69 16.01
N TYR A 220 11.32 9.24 15.46
CA TYR A 220 12.70 8.87 15.74
C TYR A 220 13.33 9.98 16.61
N GLY A 221 13.70 9.65 17.84
CA GLY A 221 14.29 10.65 18.75
C GLY A 221 14.79 10.06 20.06
N PRO A 222 15.51 10.84 20.87
CA PRO A 222 16.15 10.37 22.10
C PRO A 222 15.20 10.31 23.29
N GLU A 223 14.10 11.06 23.26
CA GLU A 223 13.10 11.08 24.33
C GLU A 223 12.19 9.86 24.24
N ILE A 224 12.13 9.05 25.30
CA ILE A 224 11.13 7.98 25.42
C ILE A 224 9.80 8.61 25.83
N LYS A 225 8.83 8.55 24.92
CA LYS A 225 7.52 9.16 25.10
C LYS A 225 6.44 8.10 25.29
N ASN A 226 5.43 8.45 26.09
CA ASN A 226 4.20 7.66 26.22
C ASN A 226 3.06 8.19 25.33
N ARG A 227 3.22 9.41 24.79
CA ARG A 227 2.29 10.10 23.90
C ARG A 227 3.05 10.99 22.92
N THR A 228 2.42 11.37 21.83
CA THR A 228 2.93 12.40 20.91
C THR A 228 2.05 13.65 20.98
N GLU A 229 2.64 14.81 20.70
CA GLU A 229 1.90 16.06 20.47
C GLU A 229 1.62 16.27 18.96
N ASN A 230 2.19 15.44 18.09
CA ASN A 230 1.96 15.45 16.66
C ASN A 230 0.65 14.75 16.29
N ILE A 231 -0.03 15.23 15.26
CA ILE A 231 -1.33 14.70 14.80
C ILE A 231 -1.49 14.92 13.28
N CYS A 232 -2.20 14.02 12.60
CA CYS A 232 -2.47 14.13 11.17
C CYS A 232 -3.58 15.15 10.91
N ASN A 233 -3.49 15.85 9.77
CA ASN A 233 -4.34 17.02 9.46
C ASN A 233 -5.83 16.72 9.55
N PHE A 234 -6.32 15.65 8.90
CA PHE A 234 -7.76 15.34 8.90
C PHE A 234 -8.28 14.91 10.27
N THR A 235 -7.45 14.21 11.05
CA THR A 235 -7.77 13.83 12.42
C THR A 235 -7.88 15.08 13.31
N GLU A 236 -6.93 16.01 13.19
CA GLU A 236 -6.94 17.27 13.92
C GLU A 236 -8.17 18.13 13.59
N ILE A 237 -8.49 18.27 12.29
CA ILE A 237 -9.66 18.99 11.82
C ILE A 237 -10.95 18.38 12.41
N GLY A 238 -11.09 17.05 12.37
CA GLY A 238 -12.26 16.37 12.93
C GLY A 238 -12.47 16.63 14.43
N ILE A 239 -11.38 16.72 15.20
CA ILE A 239 -11.44 17.08 16.63
C ILE A 239 -11.80 18.56 16.80
N LYS A 240 -11.14 19.46 16.06
CA LYS A 240 -11.37 20.92 16.15
C LYS A 240 -12.79 21.32 15.78
N GLU A 241 -13.38 20.64 14.80
CA GLU A 241 -14.78 20.85 14.39
C GLU A 241 -15.80 20.21 15.34
N GLY A 242 -15.35 19.49 16.38
CA GLY A 242 -16.24 18.82 17.33
C GLY A 242 -16.93 17.57 16.78
N LYS A 243 -16.54 17.09 15.60
CA LYS A 243 -17.04 15.82 15.03
C LYS A 243 -16.63 14.62 15.87
N TYR A 244 -15.46 14.71 16.51
CA TYR A 244 -14.93 13.68 17.39
C TYR A 244 -14.46 14.26 18.71
N LYS A 245 -14.69 13.53 19.81
CA LYS A 245 -14.14 13.84 21.12
C LYS A 245 -12.75 13.23 21.25
N TYR A 246 -11.75 14.06 21.54
CA TYR A 246 -10.41 13.56 21.80
C TYR A 246 -10.29 13.03 23.22
N LEU A 247 -9.84 11.77 23.34
CA LEU A 247 -9.48 11.13 24.59
C LEU A 247 -7.96 10.95 24.62
N PRO A 248 -7.22 11.78 25.39
CA PRO A 248 -5.78 11.60 25.54
C PRO A 248 -5.50 10.24 26.16
N ALA A 249 -4.33 9.68 25.84
CA ALA A 249 -3.96 8.31 26.20
C ALA A 249 -4.29 7.95 27.66
N GLY A 250 -5.31 7.08 27.83
CA GLY A 250 -5.57 6.30 29.02
C GLY A 250 -5.04 4.88 28.84
N ARG A 251 -4.60 4.23 29.93
CA ARG A 251 -3.90 2.93 30.00
C ARG A 251 -4.29 1.91 28.88
N GLN A 252 -3.25 1.47 28.16
CA GLN A 252 -3.12 0.55 27.01
C GLN A 252 -4.35 -0.22 26.46
N VAL A 253 -4.50 -0.16 25.12
CA VAL A 253 -5.32 -1.08 24.31
C VAL A 253 -4.48 -2.32 23.97
N LYS A 254 -4.88 -3.50 24.45
CA LYS A 254 -4.32 -4.78 23.97
C LYS A 254 -4.88 -5.07 22.58
N ASN A 255 -4.01 -5.27 21.59
CA ASN A 255 -4.41 -5.69 20.25
C ASN A 255 -5.05 -7.09 20.31
N ASN A 256 -6.38 -7.16 20.23
CA ASN A 256 -7.14 -8.39 20.04
C ASN A 256 -7.55 -8.48 18.56
N TYR A 257 -6.62 -8.88 17.70
CA TYR A 257 -6.96 -9.53 16.44
C TYR A 257 -6.13 -10.80 16.32
N GLY A 258 -6.56 -11.80 17.08
CA GLY A 258 -6.16 -13.19 16.94
C GLY A 258 -7.42 -14.04 16.97
N ASN A 259 -7.80 -14.53 15.80
CA ASN A 259 -8.37 -15.85 15.49
C ASN A 259 -8.77 -15.90 14.02
#